data_AF-A0A926V6U6-F1
#
_entry.id   AF-A0A926V6U6-F1
#
_cell.length_a   1.000
_cell.length_b   1.000
_cell.length_c   1.000
_cell.angle_alpha   90.00
_cell.angle_beta   90.00
_cell.angle_gamma   90.00
#
_symmetry.space_group_name_H-M   'P 1'
#
loop_
_entity.id
_entity.type
_entity.pdbx_description
1 polymer ?
#
loop_
_entity_poly.entity_id
_entity_poly.type
_entity_poly.pdbx_seq_one_letter_code
_entity_poly.pdbx_strand_id
1 'polypeptide(L)'
;MVANSNVKFTIRFEDPNLDEEGLDGEARRFLNELRDLDEVEAADRVLDPNPPEGNKALGGFLVGILSAEVSPTNIKALCRFLGDRLGGKPRVNAYVS
;
A
#
# COMPACT_ATOMS: atom_id res chain seq x y z
N MET A 1 16.08 -25.74 0.81
CA MET A 1 15.96 -24.31 1.14
C MET A 1 14.48 -24.00 1.32
N VAL A 2 14.05 -23.53 2.50
CA VAL A 2 12.70 -22.99 2.65
C VAL A 2 12.73 -21.63 1.96
N ALA A 3 12.00 -21.49 0.85
CA ALA A 3 11.71 -20.16 0.35
C ALA A 3 10.91 -19.48 1.46
N ASN A 4 11.50 -18.50 2.14
CA ASN A 4 10.73 -17.60 2.99
C ASN A 4 9.89 -16.77 2.01
N SER A 5 8.73 -17.31 1.62
CA SER A 5 7.82 -16.63 0.72
C SER A 5 7.28 -15.41 1.46
N ASN A 6 7.84 -14.24 1.16
CA ASN A 6 7.30 -12.99 1.61
C ASN A 6 5.87 -12.86 1.09
N VAL A 7 4.99 -12.37 1.95
CA VAL A 7 3.59 -12.16 1.61
C VAL A 7 3.45 -10.71 1.17
N LYS A 8 2.90 -10.53 -0.03
CA LYS A 8 2.61 -9.22 -0.58
C LYS A 8 1.19 -8.78 -0.21
N PHE A 9 1.11 -7.66 0.48
CA PHE A 9 -0.12 -6.97 0.82
C PHE A 9 -0.33 -5.83 -0.15
N THR A 10 -1.50 -5.79 -0.78
CA THR A 10 -1.96 -4.65 -1.57
C THR A 10 -2.92 -3.84 -0.70
N ILE A 11 -2.58 -2.58 -0.45
CA ILE A 11 -3.33 -1.68 0.44
C ILE A 11 -3.95 -0.60 -0.42
N ARG A 12 -5.28 -0.52 -0.43
CA ARG A 12 -6.05 0.47 -1.18
C ARG A 12 -6.71 1.47 -0.23
N PHE A 13 -6.39 2.74 -0.42
CA PHE A 13 -7.02 3.88 0.22
C PHE A 13 -8.29 4.26 -0.52
N GLU A 14 -9.44 4.18 0.17
CA GLU A 14 -10.74 4.60 -0.35
C GLU A 14 -11.37 5.60 0.64
N ASP A 15 -11.31 6.88 0.31
CA ASP A 15 -12.02 7.94 1.04
C ASP A 15 -12.93 8.70 0.07
N PRO A 16 -14.27 8.66 0.25
CA PRO A 16 -15.20 9.41 -0.59
C PRO A 16 -15.09 10.94 -0.44
N ASN A 17 -14.35 11.44 0.56
CA ASN A 17 -14.15 12.87 0.80
C ASN A 17 -12.84 13.40 0.20
N LEU A 18 -11.98 12.53 -0.34
CA LEU A 18 -10.69 12.92 -0.92
C LEU A 18 -10.68 12.68 -2.42
N ASP A 19 -10.25 13.69 -3.17
CA ASP A 19 -9.90 13.57 -4.58
C ASP A 19 -8.63 12.72 -4.77
N GLU A 20 -8.33 12.37 -6.01
CA GLU A 20 -7.17 11.54 -6.39
C GLU A 20 -5.84 12.07 -5.82
N GLU A 21 -5.62 13.37 -5.82
CA GLU A 21 -4.42 13.99 -5.23
C GLU A 21 -4.37 13.84 -3.70
N GLY A 22 -5.53 13.90 -3.04
CA GLY A 22 -5.65 13.70 -1.60
C GLY A 22 -5.35 12.25 -1.20
N LEU A 23 -5.92 11.30 -1.93
CA LEU A 23 -5.68 9.87 -1.75
C LEU A 23 -4.21 9.50 -2.02
N ASP A 24 -3.61 10.02 -3.09
CA ASP A 24 -2.20 9.80 -3.36
C ASP A 24 -1.31 10.45 -2.31
N GLY A 25 -1.69 11.62 -1.79
CA GLY A 25 -1.01 12.29 -0.69
C GLY A 25 -1.00 11.45 0.60
N GLU A 26 -2.15 10.87 0.97
CA GLU A 26 -2.24 9.96 2.11
C GLU A 26 -1.45 8.67 1.89
N ALA A 27 -1.59 8.04 0.72
CA ALA A 27 -0.84 6.84 0.38
C ALA A 27 0.68 7.09 0.41
N ARG A 28 1.17 8.23 -0.09
CA ARG A 28 2.60 8.59 0.01
C ARG A 28 3.10 8.73 1.43
N ARG A 29 2.30 9.35 2.31
CA ARG A 29 2.64 9.48 3.73
C ARG A 29 2.71 8.11 4.39
N PHE A 30 1.68 7.29 4.16
CA PHE A 30 1.62 5.95 4.70
C PHE A 30 2.72 5.03 4.15
N LEU A 31 3.11 5.19 2.88
CA LEU A 31 4.24 4.48 2.28
C LEU A 31 5.55 4.74 3.03
N ASN A 32 5.82 6.00 3.41
CA ASN A 32 7.00 6.30 4.21
C ASN A 32 6.92 5.64 5.59
N GLU A 33 5.75 5.68 6.24
CA GLU A 33 5.57 4.99 7.52
C GLU A 33 5.77 3.48 7.42
N LEU A 34 5.29 2.84 6.35
CA LEU A 34 5.54 1.42 6.09
C LEU A 34 7.03 1.12 5.92
N ARG A 35 7.77 1.99 5.25
CA ARG A 35 9.21 1.81 5.02
C ARG A 35 10.05 2.02 6.28
N ASP A 36 9.51 2.73 7.26
CA ASP A 36 10.12 2.90 8.59
C ASP A 36 9.86 1.71 9.54
N LEU A 37 8.96 0.79 9.18
CA LEU A 37 8.71 -0.42 9.98
C LEU A 37 9.78 -1.48 9.71
N ASP A 38 10.47 -1.91 10.76
CA ASP A 38 11.39 -3.06 10.71
C ASP A 38 10.69 -4.36 10.27
N GLU A 39 9.37 -4.44 10.46
CA GLU A 39 8.58 -5.62 10.07
C GLU A 39 8.28 -5.71 8.56
N VAL A 40 8.50 -4.61 7.82
CA VAL A 40 8.25 -4.52 6.39
C VAL A 40 9.54 -4.68 5.61
N GLU A 41 9.58 -5.71 4.76
CA GLU A 41 10.76 -6.01 3.94
C GLU A 41 10.88 -5.04 2.76
N ALA A 42 9.75 -4.71 2.14
CA ALA A 42 9.66 -3.75 1.04
C ALA A 42 8.30 -3.08 1.02
N ALA A 43 8.25 -1.81 0.60
CA ALA A 43 6.99 -1.14 0.31
C ALA A 43 7.16 -0.17 -0.85
N ASP A 44 6.24 -0.26 -1.82
CA ASP A 44 6.28 0.44 -3.09
C ASP A 44 4.88 0.85 -3.56
N ARG A 45 4.82 1.72 -4.57
CA ARG A 45 3.56 2.03 -5.25
C ARG A 45 3.28 1.03 -6.36
N VAL A 46 2.00 0.70 -6.55
CA VAL A 46 1.59 -0.24 -7.59
C VAL A 46 1.49 0.49 -8.92
N LEU A 47 2.10 -0.06 -9.97
CA LEU A 47 1.97 0.47 -11.34
C LEU A 47 0.57 0.19 -11.88
N ASP A 48 -0.02 1.17 -12.55
CA ASP A 48 -1.30 1.04 -13.26
C ASP A 48 -1.09 0.27 -14.57
N PRO A 49 -1.73 -0.89 -14.75
CA PRO A 49 -1.62 -1.67 -15.98
C PRO A 49 -2.35 -1.06 -17.18
N ASN A 50 -3.26 -0.09 -16.98
CA ASN A 50 -4.01 0.64 -17.99
C ASN A 50 -3.87 2.16 -17.82
N PRO A 51 -2.68 2.73 -18.05
CA PRO A 51 -2.47 4.18 -17.94
C PRO A 51 -3.40 4.92 -18.92
N PRO A 52 -4.05 6.03 -18.51
CA PRO A 52 -4.99 6.75 -19.35
C PRO A 52 -4.33 7.19 -20.68
N GLU A 53 -5.01 6.89 -21.79
CA GLU A 53 -4.51 7.15 -23.15
C GLU A 53 -4.24 8.65 -23.34
N GLY A 54 -2.96 9.04 -23.34
CA GLY A 54 -2.53 10.42 -23.56
C GLY A 54 -1.31 10.83 -22.76
N ASN A 55 -1.01 10.15 -21.64
CA ASN A 55 0.10 10.51 -20.76
C ASN A 55 1.25 9.48 -20.82
N LYS A 56 1.88 9.36 -22.00
CA LYS A 56 2.94 8.37 -22.28
C LYS A 56 4.29 8.62 -21.58
N ALA A 57 4.41 9.62 -20.70
CA ALA A 57 5.71 10.02 -20.13
C ALA A 57 5.89 9.75 -18.62
N LEU A 58 4.82 9.41 -17.87
CA LEU A 58 4.89 9.11 -16.44
C LEU A 58 4.01 7.90 -16.17
N GLY A 59 4.57 6.69 -16.29
CA GLY A 59 3.88 5.43 -16.00
C GLY A 59 3.09 5.55 -14.69
N GLY A 60 1.76 5.63 -14.82
CA GLY A 60 0.85 6.01 -13.76
C GLY A 60 0.91 4.98 -12.65
N PHE A 61 1.25 5.39 -11.44
CA PHE A 61 1.00 4.56 -10.28
C PHE A 61 -0.50 4.61 -9.98
N LEU A 62 -1.05 3.50 -9.51
CA LEU A 62 -2.43 3.44 -9.02
C LEU A 62 -2.56 4.41 -7.84
N VAL A 63 -3.36 5.45 -8.03
CA VAL A 63 -3.67 6.45 -7.01
C VAL A 63 -4.27 5.77 -5.79
N GLY A 64 -3.70 6.06 -4.62
CA GLY A 64 -4.20 5.48 -3.37
C GLY A 64 -3.91 3.98 -3.21
N ILE A 65 -3.02 3.37 -4.02
CA ILE A 65 -2.70 1.94 -3.90
C ILE A 65 -1.20 1.73 -3.67
N LEU A 66 -0.90 0.96 -2.63
CA LEU A 66 0.46 0.59 -2.23
C LEU A 66 0.60 -0.93 -2.17
N SER A 67 1.81 -1.42 -2.38
CA SER A 67 2.22 -2.79 -2.12
C SER A 67 3.24 -2.82 -0.99
N ALA A 68 3.04 -3.71 -0.02
CA ALA A 68 3.99 -3.97 1.06
C ALA A 68 4.31 -5.47 1.10
N GLU A 69 5.58 -5.82 1.16
CA GLU A 69 6.06 -7.19 1.35
C GLU A 69 6.49 -7.37 2.79
N VAL A 70 5.98 -8.43 3.41
CA VAL A 70 6.35 -8.80 4.78
C VAL A 70 6.66 -10.27 4.88
N SER A 71 7.58 -10.61 5.76
CA SER A 71 7.87 -11.99 6.10
C SER A 71 6.69 -12.60 6.89
N PRO A 72 6.43 -13.92 6.77
CA PRO A 72 5.24 -14.55 7.35
C PRO A 72 5.15 -14.44 8.87
N THR A 73 6.28 -14.30 9.56
CA THR A 73 6.38 -14.02 10.99
C THR A 73 5.90 -12.61 11.38
N ASN A 74 5.99 -11.67 10.44
CA ASN A 74 5.74 -10.24 10.64
C ASN A 74 4.35 -9.81 10.18
N ILE A 75 3.60 -10.67 9.48
CA ILE A 75 2.21 -10.41 9.03
C ILE A 75 1.33 -9.89 10.17
N LYS A 76 1.42 -10.50 11.36
CA LYS A 76 0.58 -10.11 12.50
C LYS A 76 0.91 -8.71 13.01
N ALA A 77 2.19 -8.31 12.98
CA ALA A 77 2.63 -6.98 13.35
C ALA A 77 2.13 -5.95 12.33
N LEU A 78 2.26 -6.24 11.03
CA LEU A 78 1.71 -5.39 9.97
C LEU A 78 0.19 -5.22 10.09
N CYS A 79 -0.57 -6.32 10.25
CA CYS A 79 -2.02 -6.25 10.40
C CYS A 79 -2.44 -5.45 11.64
N ARG A 80 -1.66 -5.52 12.73
CA ARG A 80 -1.88 -4.70 13.92
C ARG A 80 -1.61 -3.22 13.62
N PHE A 81 -0.47 -2.90 13.00
CA PHE A 81 -0.14 -1.54 12.60
C PHE A 81 -1.21 -0.94 11.68
N LEU A 82 -1.65 -1.71 10.67
CA LEU A 82 -2.76 -1.34 9.79
C LEU A 82 -4.03 -1.09 10.59
N GLY A 83 -4.39 -1.99 11.51
CA GLY A 83 -5.56 -1.83 12.39
C GLY A 83 -5.48 -0.58 13.29
N ASP A 84 -4.33 -0.33 13.91
CA ASP A 84 -4.11 0.84 14.78
C ASP A 84 -4.11 2.15 13.98
N ARG A 85 -3.54 2.15 12.76
CA ARG A 85 -3.41 3.34 11.92
C ARG A 85 -4.69 3.67 11.13
N LEU A 86 -5.43 2.64 10.71
CA LEU A 86 -6.60 2.75 9.85
C LEU A 86 -7.92 2.60 10.62
N GLY A 87 -7.89 2.02 11.84
CA GLY A 87 -9.07 1.76 12.67
C GLY A 87 -9.83 3.01 13.15
N GLY A 88 -9.38 4.21 12.79
CA GLY A 88 -10.07 5.47 13.08
C GLY A 88 -10.27 6.39 11.87
N LYS A 89 -10.01 5.92 10.64
CA LYS A 89 -9.98 6.72 9.39
C LYS A 89 -10.65 5.96 8.22
N PRO A 90 -10.86 6.58 7.03
CA PRO A 90 -11.70 6.05 5.96
C PRO A 90 -11.34 4.61 5.58
N ARG A 91 -12.32 3.89 5.02
CA ARG A 91 -12.26 2.43 4.80
C ARG A 91 -11.10 2.06 3.87
N VAL A 92 -9.99 1.60 4.46
CA VAL A 92 -8.88 1.00 3.72
C VAL A 92 -9.10 -0.50 3.62
N ASN A 93 -8.96 -1.05 2.42
CA ASN A 93 -9.06 -2.49 2.19
C ASN A 93 -7.70 -3.06 1.78
N ALA A 94 -7.26 -4.10 2.48
CA ALA A 94 -5.98 -4.77 2.24
C ALA A 94 -6.23 -6.18 1.70
N TYR A 95 -5.69 -6.48 0.52
CA TYR A 95 -5.79 -7.78 -0.12
C TYR A 95 -4.44 -8.47 -0.13
N VAL A 96 -4.42 -9.75 0.20
CA VAL A 96 -3.25 -10.62 0.01
C VAL A 96 -3.33 -11.20 -1.40
N SER A 97 -2.28 -11.03 -2.18
CA SER A 97 -2.19 -11.47 -3.59
C SER A 97 -0.98 -12.36 -3.80
#